data_AF-A0A286A8K1-F1
#
_entry.id   AF-A0A286A8K1-F1
#
_cell.length_a   1.000
_cell.length_b   1.000
_cell.length_c   1.000
_cell.angle_alpha   90.00
_cell.angle_beta   90.00
_cell.angle_gamma   90.00
#
_symmetry.space_group_name_H-M   'P 1'
#
loop_
_entity.id
_entity.type
_entity.pdbx_description
1 polymer ?
#
loop_
_entity_poly.entity_id
_entity_poly.type
_entity_poly.pdbx_seq_one_letter_code
_entity_poly.pdbx_strand_id
1 'polypeptide(L)'
;MCRAFDVSESGFHAQRTRPVCKRKQENTRLEIEILAAHQRTRETYSAERLHHDLADHAVQTTPYRVRTLRKKLNLRCKQKLKFKATTDSKHHLPVAPNTLNREFAVNAPDKVWVSDITYIPTDEGWLYLAGVKDLFNGELVGYAMNERMTRSLVIQALFRATAKKHPDKGLIAHSDSKNTCTRFQ
;
A
#
# COMPACT_ATOMS: atom_id res chain seq x y z
N MET A 1 54.18 9.28 12.48
CA MET A 1 52.86 8.65 12.21
C MET A 1 52.77 7.25 12.83
N CYS A 2 53.63 6.29 12.48
CA CYS A 2 53.57 4.91 13.01
C CYS A 2 53.68 4.79 14.55
N ARG A 3 54.59 5.54 15.19
CA ARG A 3 54.70 5.61 16.68
C ARG A 3 53.50 6.24 17.38
N ALA A 4 52.74 7.08 16.68
CA ALA A 4 51.58 7.75 17.29
C ALA A 4 50.32 6.85 17.29
N PHE A 5 50.30 5.81 16.43
CA PHE A 5 49.18 4.87 16.27
C PHE A 5 49.54 3.44 16.67
N ASP A 6 50.72 3.23 17.27
CA ASP A 6 51.25 1.93 17.71
C ASP A 6 51.16 0.82 16.63
N VAL A 7 51.56 1.18 15.40
CA VAL A 7 51.59 0.27 14.24
C VAL A 7 53.02 0.09 13.74
N SER A 8 53.35 -1.14 13.34
CA SER A 8 54.65 -1.47 12.73
C SER A 8 54.88 -0.68 11.43
N GLU A 9 56.08 -0.14 11.22
CA GLU A 9 56.44 0.57 9.99
C GLU A 9 56.31 -0.32 8.74
N SER A 10 56.71 -1.59 8.84
CA SER A 10 56.56 -2.57 7.77
C SER A 10 55.09 -2.82 7.39
N GLY A 11 54.21 -2.94 8.38
CA GLY A 11 52.77 -3.06 8.18
C GLY A 11 52.13 -1.83 7.54
N PHE A 12 52.56 -0.63 7.93
CA PHE A 12 52.10 0.64 7.34
C PHE A 12 52.47 0.74 5.86
N HIS A 13 53.73 0.46 5.51
CA HIS A 13 54.17 0.47 4.12
C HIS A 13 53.54 -0.64 3.28
N ALA A 14 53.39 -1.85 3.84
CA ALA A 14 52.72 -2.97 3.18
C ALA A 14 51.23 -2.70 2.92
N GLN A 15 50.54 -2.03 3.84
CA GLN A 15 49.15 -1.61 3.63
C GLN A 15 49.05 -0.58 2.49
N ARG A 16 50.01 0.34 2.38
CA ARG A 16 49.99 1.41 1.37
C ARG A 16 50.16 0.90 -0.06
N THR A 17 50.89 -0.20 -0.23
CA THR A 17 51.13 -0.83 -1.55
C THR A 17 50.20 -2.02 -1.82
N ARG A 18 49.44 -2.49 -0.82
CA ARG A 18 48.56 -3.65 -0.97
C ARG A 18 47.45 -3.37 -1.99
N PRO A 19 47.30 -4.24 -3.00
CA PRO A 19 46.19 -4.13 -3.94
C PRO A 19 44.85 -4.35 -3.23
N VAL A 20 43.78 -3.81 -3.82
CA VAL A 20 42.42 -3.96 -3.31
C VAL A 20 42.10 -5.45 -3.16
N CYS A 21 41.62 -5.85 -1.98
CA CYS A 21 41.29 -7.25 -1.73
C CYS A 21 40.19 -7.74 -2.70
N LYS A 22 40.22 -9.02 -3.06
CA LYS A 22 39.24 -9.65 -3.98
C LYS A 22 37.79 -9.32 -3.61
N ARG A 23 37.46 -9.41 -2.31
CA ARG A 23 36.13 -9.08 -1.79
C ARG A 23 35.70 -7.64 -2.07
N LYS A 24 36.63 -6.68 -2.00
CA LYS A 24 36.35 -5.28 -2.27
C LYS A 24 36.18 -5.02 -3.77
N GLN A 25 36.94 -5.71 -4.62
CA GLN A 25 36.72 -5.67 -6.08
C GLN A 25 35.35 -6.24 -6.48
N GLU A 26 34.98 -7.41 -5.93
CA GLU A 26 33.66 -8.02 -6.14
C GLU A 26 32.52 -7.11 -5.67
N ASN A 27 32.68 -6.47 -4.51
CA ASN A 27 31.67 -5.55 -4.01
C ASN A 27 31.50 -4.33 -4.91
N THR A 28 32.59 -3.78 -5.47
CA THR A 28 32.50 -2.69 -6.46
C THR A 28 31.71 -3.13 -7.69
N ARG A 29 31.95 -4.34 -8.20
CA ARG A 29 31.17 -4.90 -9.32
C ARG A 29 29.70 -5.05 -8.96
N LEU A 30 29.41 -5.62 -7.78
CA LEU A 30 28.04 -5.83 -7.31
C LEU A 30 27.30 -4.51 -7.02
N GLU A 31 28.01 -3.46 -6.60
CA GLU A 31 27.43 -2.12 -6.43
C GLU A 31 26.88 -1.57 -7.76
N ILE A 32 27.60 -1.77 -8.87
CA ILE A 32 27.16 -1.37 -10.21
C ILE A 32 25.90 -2.14 -10.62
N GLU A 33 25.89 -3.47 -10.44
CA GLU A 33 24.72 -4.30 -10.74
C GLU A 33 23.50 -3.91 -9.90
N ILE A 34 23.70 -3.60 -8.62
CA ILE A 34 22.63 -3.14 -7.72
C ILE A 34 22.06 -1.79 -8.19
N LEU A 35 22.90 -0.86 -8.67
CA LEU A 35 22.44 0.42 -9.21
C LEU A 35 21.62 0.23 -10.49
N ALA A 36 22.11 -0.59 -11.42
CA ALA A 36 21.39 -0.93 -12.65
C ALA A 36 20.04 -1.61 -12.35
N ALA A 37 20.05 -2.58 -11.42
CA ALA A 37 18.85 -3.26 -10.96
C ALA A 37 17.86 -2.29 -10.29
N HIS A 38 18.35 -1.34 -9.50
CA HIS A 38 17.50 -0.35 -8.84
C HIS A 38 16.80 0.58 -9.84
N GLN A 39 17.51 1.00 -10.88
CA GLN A 39 16.96 1.84 -11.95
C GLN A 39 15.96 1.07 -12.83
N ARG A 40 16.30 -0.14 -13.31
CA ARG A 40 15.40 -0.94 -14.17
C ARG A 40 14.08 -1.29 -13.48
N THR A 41 14.09 -1.46 -12.16
CA THR A 41 12.91 -1.75 -11.34
C THR A 41 12.12 -0.49 -10.93
N ARG A 42 12.42 0.66 -11.55
CA ARG A 42 11.80 1.97 -11.25
C ARG A 42 11.90 2.34 -9.77
N GLU A 43 12.98 1.90 -9.12
CA GLU A 43 13.27 2.14 -7.71
C GLU A 43 12.22 1.58 -6.74
N THR A 44 11.34 0.65 -7.18
CA THR A 44 10.24 0.15 -6.36
C THR A 44 10.61 -1.08 -5.52
N TYR A 45 11.65 -1.81 -5.91
CA TYR A 45 11.95 -3.12 -5.33
C TYR A 45 12.69 -3.01 -3.99
N SER A 46 12.25 -3.82 -3.02
CA SER A 46 12.93 -4.05 -1.73
C SER A 46 14.21 -4.86 -1.91
N ALA A 47 15.05 -4.97 -0.87
CA ALA A 47 16.31 -5.73 -0.98
C ALA A 47 16.06 -7.20 -1.35
N GLU A 48 14.98 -7.79 -0.85
CA GLU A 48 14.51 -9.14 -1.18
C GLU A 48 14.20 -9.26 -2.67
N ARG A 49 13.39 -8.34 -3.20
CA ARG A 49 12.95 -8.35 -4.60
C ARG A 49 14.09 -8.05 -5.55
N LEU A 50 15.00 -7.15 -5.15
CA LEU A 50 16.18 -6.83 -5.91
C LEU A 50 17.16 -8.01 -5.95
N HIS A 51 17.24 -8.83 -4.90
CA HIS A 51 18.04 -10.05 -4.92
C HIS A 51 17.53 -11.07 -5.94
N HIS A 52 16.21 -11.29 -6.01
CA HIS A 52 15.62 -12.17 -7.03
C HIS A 52 15.88 -11.63 -8.44
N ASP A 53 15.65 -10.34 -8.66
CA ASP A 53 15.92 -9.67 -9.94
C ASP A 53 17.42 -9.74 -10.33
N LEU A 54 18.34 -9.70 -9.37
CA LEU A 54 19.77 -9.96 -9.63
C LEU A 54 20.04 -11.42 -10.02
N ALA A 55 19.39 -12.38 -9.37
CA ALA A 55 19.52 -13.81 -9.69
C ALA A 55 19.00 -14.13 -11.10
N ASP A 56 17.90 -13.49 -11.51
CA ASP A 56 17.32 -13.59 -12.87
C ASP A 56 18.30 -13.08 -13.95
N HIS A 57 19.22 -12.19 -13.58
CA HIS A 57 20.28 -11.66 -14.44
C HIS A 57 21.64 -12.36 -14.20
N ALA A 58 21.62 -13.58 -13.67
CA ALA A 58 22.78 -14.42 -13.40
C ALA A 58 23.80 -13.82 -12.40
N VAL A 59 23.40 -12.84 -11.58
CA VAL A 59 24.24 -12.27 -10.51
C VAL A 59 23.96 -12.99 -9.20
N GLN A 60 24.80 -13.99 -8.88
CA GLN A 60 24.67 -14.78 -7.65
C GLN A 60 25.18 -13.99 -6.43
N THR A 61 24.29 -13.76 -5.46
CA THR A 61 24.60 -13.02 -4.24
C THR A 61 23.65 -13.41 -3.10
N THR A 62 23.89 -12.92 -1.89
CA THR A 62 22.98 -13.13 -0.76
C THR A 62 22.11 -11.90 -0.51
N PRO A 63 20.86 -12.07 -0.04
CA PRO A 63 19.99 -10.95 0.34
C PRO A 63 20.67 -9.97 1.32
N TYR A 64 21.48 -10.50 2.23
CA TYR A 64 22.24 -9.71 3.20
C TYR A 64 23.29 -8.79 2.54
N ARG A 65 24.04 -9.29 1.53
CA ARG A 65 25.00 -8.46 0.77
C ARG A 65 24.28 -7.35 0.03
N VAL A 66 23.15 -7.66 -0.63
CA VAL A 66 22.32 -6.66 -1.32
C VAL A 66 21.85 -5.58 -0.35
N ARG A 67 21.33 -5.96 0.83
CA ARG A 67 20.88 -5.00 1.85
C ARG A 67 22.01 -4.10 2.34
N THR A 68 23.19 -4.67 2.60
CA THR A 68 24.37 -3.93 3.07
C THR A 68 24.85 -2.92 2.03
N LEU A 69 24.98 -3.35 0.77
CA LEU A 69 25.44 -2.49 -0.32
C LEU A 69 24.40 -1.42 -0.70
N ARG A 70 23.11 -1.74 -0.71
CA ARG A 70 22.05 -0.74 -0.87
C ARG A 70 22.10 0.34 0.19
N LYS A 71 22.32 -0.04 1.46
CA LYS A 71 22.47 0.92 2.56
C LYS A 71 23.70 1.80 2.35
N LYS A 72 24.83 1.23 1.94
CA LYS A 72 26.05 1.98 1.61
C LYS A 72 25.82 2.99 0.47
N LEU A 73 25.06 2.61 -0.54
CA LEU A 73 24.72 3.44 -1.70
C LEU A 73 23.54 4.42 -1.43
N ASN A 74 23.01 4.46 -0.21
CA ASN A 74 21.83 5.26 0.16
C ASN A 74 20.58 5.03 -0.72
N LEU A 75 20.41 3.83 -1.26
CA LEU A 75 19.28 3.49 -2.12
C LEU A 75 18.04 3.16 -1.29
N ARG A 76 16.94 3.87 -1.56
CA ARG A 76 15.63 3.62 -0.91
C ARG A 76 14.58 3.27 -1.94
N CYS A 77 13.59 2.49 -1.52
CA CYS A 77 12.48 2.16 -2.41
C CYS A 77 11.54 3.36 -2.50
N LYS A 78 11.16 3.79 -3.71
CA LYS A 78 10.08 4.75 -3.90
C LYS A 78 8.77 4.12 -3.45
N GLN A 79 8.19 4.67 -2.40
CA GLN A 79 6.83 4.32 -1.97
C GLN A 79 5.84 5.12 -2.82
N LYS A 80 4.81 4.44 -3.37
CA LYS A 80 3.71 5.13 -4.05
C LYS A 80 2.94 5.92 -2.98
N LEU A 81 3.02 7.25 -3.02
CA LEU A 81 2.17 8.11 -2.20
C LEU A 81 0.71 7.85 -2.59
N LYS A 82 -0.11 7.44 -1.62
CA LYS A 82 -1.57 7.48 -1.75
C LYS A 82 -2.04 8.68 -0.94
N PHE A 83 -2.52 9.75 -1.59
CA PHE A 83 -3.67 10.46 -1.04
C PHE A 83 -4.29 11.46 -2.04
N LYS A 84 -5.59 11.29 -2.30
CA LYS A 84 -6.49 12.36 -2.72
C LYS A 84 -7.42 12.58 -1.52
N ALA A 85 -7.38 13.76 -0.90
CA ALA A 85 -8.31 14.09 0.19
C ALA A 85 -9.71 14.26 -0.39
N THR A 86 -10.66 13.45 0.07
CA THR A 86 -11.98 13.29 -0.55
C THR A 86 -13.15 13.73 0.32
N THR A 87 -12.92 14.00 1.61
CA THR A 87 -14.01 14.33 2.55
C THR A 87 -13.74 15.65 3.23
N ASP A 88 -14.61 16.63 2.97
CA ASP A 88 -14.73 17.78 3.88
C ASP A 88 -15.46 17.31 5.14
N SER A 89 -14.70 16.96 6.18
CA SER A 89 -15.23 16.56 7.48
C SER A 89 -15.90 17.70 8.24
N LYS A 90 -15.77 18.96 7.78
CA LYS A 90 -16.32 20.18 8.40
C LYS A 90 -17.61 20.68 7.74
N HIS A 91 -18.52 19.78 7.38
CA HIS A 91 -19.85 20.19 6.89
C HIS A 91 -20.88 20.29 8.02
N HIS A 92 -21.88 21.14 7.85
CA HIS A 92 -22.97 21.33 8.81
C HIS A 92 -24.20 20.42 8.58
N LEU A 93 -24.07 19.37 7.75
CA LEU A 93 -25.18 18.43 7.50
C LEU A 93 -25.47 17.56 8.74
N PRO A 94 -26.75 17.22 9.00
CA PRO A 94 -27.13 16.37 10.12
C PRO A 94 -26.51 14.98 9.99
N VAL A 95 -25.85 14.53 11.06
CA VAL A 95 -25.24 13.20 11.18
C VAL A 95 -26.22 12.30 11.93
N ALA A 96 -26.70 11.23 11.30
CA ALA A 96 -27.53 10.24 11.96
C ALA A 96 -26.73 9.55 13.09
N PRO A 97 -27.34 9.21 14.24
CA PRO A 97 -26.64 8.52 15.31
C PRO A 97 -26.09 7.18 14.84
N ASN A 98 -24.86 6.84 15.25
CA ASN A 98 -24.22 5.57 14.91
C ASN A 98 -24.82 4.43 15.75
N THR A 99 -25.94 3.88 15.28
CA THR A 99 -26.66 2.78 15.93
C THR A 99 -25.88 1.47 15.91
N LEU A 100 -24.89 1.32 15.02
CA LEU A 100 -24.13 0.08 14.86
C LEU A 100 -23.10 -0.14 15.96
N ASN A 101 -22.67 0.92 16.66
CA ASN A 101 -21.70 0.91 17.77
C ASN A 101 -20.54 -0.12 17.66
N ARG A 102 -20.07 -0.40 16.44
CA ARG A 102 -19.05 -1.42 16.11
C ARG A 102 -19.44 -2.87 16.47
N GLU A 103 -20.72 -3.16 16.64
CA GLU A 103 -21.29 -4.51 16.73
C GLU A 103 -21.50 -5.08 15.32
N PHE A 104 -20.49 -5.80 14.82
CA PHE A 104 -20.52 -6.41 13.48
C PHE A 104 -21.07 -7.84 13.48
N ALA A 105 -21.51 -8.36 14.63
CA ALA A 105 -22.11 -9.69 14.74
C ALA A 105 -23.57 -9.64 14.29
N VAL A 106 -23.82 -10.07 13.05
CA VAL A 106 -25.15 -10.12 12.45
C VAL A 106 -25.58 -11.59 12.34
N ASN A 107 -26.82 -11.89 12.72
CA ASN A 107 -27.31 -13.28 12.83
C ASN A 107 -28.06 -13.79 11.59
N ALA A 108 -28.31 -12.93 10.59
CA ALA A 108 -29.05 -13.27 9.39
C ALA A 108 -28.67 -12.35 8.21
N PRO A 109 -28.78 -12.80 6.95
CA PRO A 109 -28.55 -11.96 5.79
C PRO A 109 -29.55 -10.80 5.72
N ASP A 110 -29.16 -9.74 5.02
CA ASP A 110 -30.00 -8.56 4.75
C ASP A 110 -30.56 -7.86 6.00
N LYS A 111 -29.89 -8.01 7.15
CA LYS A 111 -30.18 -7.24 8.38
C LYS A 111 -29.35 -5.98 8.52
N VAL A 112 -28.09 -6.04 8.07
CA VAL A 112 -27.18 -4.91 8.14
C VAL A 112 -26.34 -4.85 6.89
N TRP A 113 -26.47 -3.74 6.17
CA TRP A 113 -25.61 -3.42 5.04
C TRP A 113 -24.65 -2.30 5.41
N VAL A 114 -23.41 -2.42 4.98
CA VAL A 114 -22.40 -1.37 5.08
C VAL A 114 -22.06 -0.86 3.68
N SER A 115 -21.93 0.45 3.54
CA SER A 115 -21.50 1.09 2.31
C SER A 115 -20.19 1.84 2.51
N ASP A 116 -19.30 1.72 1.52
CA ASP A 116 -18.05 2.47 1.47
C ASP A 116 -17.79 2.96 0.04
N ILE A 117 -17.01 4.05 -0.09
CA ILE A 117 -16.52 4.56 -1.37
C ILE A 117 -15.02 4.35 -1.46
N THR A 118 -14.61 3.56 -2.44
CA THR A 118 -13.21 3.39 -2.79
C THR A 118 -12.88 4.09 -4.11
N TYR A 119 -11.60 4.32 -4.36
CA TYR A 119 -11.11 4.97 -5.57
C TYR A 119 -10.10 4.07 -6.28
N ILE A 120 -10.30 3.90 -7.58
CA ILE A 120 -9.50 3.03 -8.44
C ILE A 120 -8.69 3.95 -9.37
N PRO A 121 -7.34 3.88 -9.33
CA PRO A 121 -6.51 4.59 -10.30
C PRO A 121 -6.63 3.92 -11.67
N THR A 122 -6.87 4.71 -12.71
CA THR A 122 -6.90 4.29 -14.12
C THR A 122 -5.97 5.19 -14.95
N ASP A 123 -5.71 4.82 -16.20
CA ASP A 123 -4.87 5.62 -17.10
C ASP A 123 -5.55 6.94 -17.54
N GLU A 124 -6.87 7.03 -17.40
CA GLU A 124 -7.68 8.21 -17.72
C GLU A 124 -7.97 9.09 -16.49
N GLY A 125 -7.56 8.66 -15.29
CA GLY A 125 -7.79 9.38 -14.04
C GLY A 125 -8.33 8.50 -12.92
N TRP A 126 -9.08 9.09 -11.99
CA TRP A 126 -9.63 8.37 -10.83
C TRP A 126 -11.08 7.94 -11.09
N LEU A 127 -11.36 6.66 -10.93
CA LEU A 127 -12.72 6.13 -10.91
C LEU A 127 -13.16 5.91 -9.46
N TYR A 128 -14.31 6.45 -9.08
CA TYR A 128 -14.91 6.25 -7.77
C TYR A 128 -15.90 5.10 -7.81
N LEU A 129 -15.78 4.15 -6.89
CA LEU A 129 -16.65 2.98 -6.73
C LEU A 129 -17.33 3.07 -5.36
N ALA A 130 -18.65 3.17 -5.34
CA ALA A 130 -19.45 2.94 -4.13
C ALA A 130 -19.91 1.49 -4.12
N GLY A 131 -19.62 0.78 -3.03
CA GLY A 131 -20.07 -0.59 -2.80
C GLY A 131 -20.97 -0.67 -1.58
N VAL A 132 -21.97 -1.57 -1.63
CA VAL A 132 -22.86 -1.92 -0.53
C VAL A 132 -22.67 -3.42 -0.26
N LYS A 133 -22.33 -3.76 0.97
CA LYS A 133 -21.96 -5.10 1.40
C LYS A 133 -22.88 -5.56 2.54
N ASP A 134 -23.38 -6.79 2.47
CA ASP A 134 -24.05 -7.43 3.59
C ASP A 134 -23.01 -7.91 4.62
N LEU A 135 -23.18 -7.51 5.88
CA LEU A 135 -22.27 -7.89 6.96
C LEU A 135 -22.36 -9.36 7.36
N PHE A 136 -23.49 -10.03 7.10
CA PHE A 136 -23.68 -11.44 7.51
C PHE A 136 -22.76 -12.39 6.74
N ASN A 137 -22.84 -12.35 5.40
CA ASN A 137 -22.13 -13.27 4.51
C ASN A 137 -20.97 -12.59 3.75
N GLY A 138 -20.83 -11.27 3.88
CA GLY A 138 -19.84 -10.48 3.17
C GLY A 138 -20.14 -10.24 1.69
N GLU A 139 -21.35 -10.55 1.21
CA GLU A 139 -21.74 -10.38 -0.19
C GLU A 139 -21.80 -8.91 -0.59
N LEU A 140 -21.27 -8.58 -1.77
CA LEU A 140 -21.50 -7.28 -2.40
C LEU A 140 -22.90 -7.26 -3.03
N VAL A 141 -23.84 -6.62 -2.33
CA VAL A 141 -25.26 -6.59 -2.70
C VAL A 141 -25.58 -5.51 -3.73
N GLY A 142 -24.78 -4.44 -3.80
CA GLY A 142 -24.91 -3.41 -4.84
C GLY A 142 -23.64 -2.59 -5.00
N TYR A 143 -23.47 -2.00 -6.18
CA TYR A 143 -22.36 -1.08 -6.45
C TYR A 143 -22.66 -0.13 -7.61
N ALA A 144 -21.98 1.01 -7.61
CA ALA A 144 -22.01 1.99 -8.71
C ALA A 144 -20.63 2.64 -8.87
N MET A 145 -20.34 3.13 -10.07
CA MET A 145 -19.07 3.77 -10.42
C MET A 145 -19.30 5.13 -11.09
N ASN A 146 -18.42 6.10 -10.84
CA ASN A 146 -18.46 7.41 -11.49
C ASN A 146 -17.06 8.07 -11.47
N GLU A 147 -16.80 8.95 -12.44
CA GLU A 147 -15.58 9.78 -12.50
C GLU A 147 -15.49 10.81 -11.35
N ARG A 148 -16.62 11.12 -10.70
CA ARG A 148 -16.70 12.08 -9.58
C ARG A 148 -17.30 11.43 -8.33
N MET A 149 -16.76 11.79 -7.16
CA MET A 149 -17.36 11.45 -5.89
C MET A 149 -18.60 12.33 -5.66
N THR A 150 -19.80 11.77 -5.87
CA THR A 150 -21.07 12.46 -5.71
C THR A 150 -21.99 11.72 -4.74
N ARG A 151 -22.97 12.42 -4.16
CA ARG A 151 -24.05 11.78 -3.39
C ARG A 151 -24.83 10.78 -4.25
N SER A 152 -25.03 11.08 -5.54
CA SER A 152 -25.74 10.20 -6.47
C SER A 152 -25.05 8.85 -6.65
N LEU A 153 -23.72 8.77 -6.54
CA LEU A 153 -22.97 7.52 -6.63
C LEU A 153 -23.39 6.52 -5.54
N VAL A 154 -23.44 6.98 -4.28
CA VAL A 154 -23.86 6.15 -3.13
C VAL A 154 -25.33 5.77 -3.25
N ILE A 155 -26.19 6.74 -3.61
CA ILE A 155 -27.62 6.51 -3.81
C ILE A 155 -27.86 5.43 -4.89
N GLN A 156 -27.12 5.48 -6.00
CA GLN A 156 -27.23 4.47 -7.07
C GLN A 156 -26.78 3.08 -6.60
N ALA A 157 -25.68 2.98 -5.86
CA ALA A 157 -25.22 1.70 -5.30
C ALA A 157 -26.29 1.10 -4.36
N LEU A 158 -26.91 1.94 -3.53
CA LEU A 158 -27.98 1.53 -2.63
C LEU A 158 -29.26 1.13 -3.35
N PHE A 159 -29.69 1.87 -4.38
CA PHE A 159 -30.83 1.49 -5.23
C PHE A 159 -30.61 0.14 -5.93
N ARG A 160 -29.39 -0.11 -6.41
CA ARG A 160 -29.06 -1.41 -7.01
C ARG A 160 -29.09 -2.54 -5.98
N ALA A 161 -28.64 -2.27 -4.76
CA ALA A 161 -28.71 -3.24 -3.66
C ALA A 161 -30.16 -3.58 -3.30
N THR A 162 -31.01 -2.57 -3.10
CA THR A 162 -32.42 -2.79 -2.77
C THR A 162 -33.19 -3.47 -3.89
N ALA A 163 -32.92 -3.12 -5.14
CA ALA A 163 -33.52 -3.76 -6.31
C ALA A 163 -33.06 -5.21 -6.50
N LYS A 164 -31.84 -5.57 -6.07
CA LYS A 164 -31.32 -6.94 -6.17
C LYS A 164 -31.84 -7.84 -5.04
N LYS A 165 -31.86 -7.31 -3.82
CA LYS A 165 -32.10 -8.11 -2.60
C LYS A 165 -33.52 -8.05 -2.07
N HIS A 166 -34.29 -7.02 -2.43
CA HIS A 166 -35.64 -6.79 -1.90
C HIS A 166 -35.72 -7.00 -0.38
N PRO A 167 -34.89 -6.29 0.41
CA PRO A 167 -34.77 -6.55 1.84
C PRO A 167 -36.07 -6.23 2.58
N ASP A 168 -36.35 -7.01 3.63
CA ASP A 168 -37.48 -6.75 4.52
C ASP A 168 -37.32 -5.44 5.29
N LYS A 169 -38.45 -4.94 5.81
CA LYS A 169 -38.48 -3.79 6.71
C LYS A 169 -37.56 -4.02 7.92
N GLY A 170 -36.83 -2.98 8.30
CA GLY A 170 -35.92 -3.02 9.44
C GLY A 170 -34.45 -3.29 9.11
N LEU A 171 -34.09 -3.44 7.83
CA LEU A 171 -32.69 -3.37 7.38
C LEU A 171 -32.04 -2.07 7.84
N ILE A 172 -30.82 -2.18 8.38
CA ILE A 172 -29.96 -1.06 8.74
C ILE A 172 -28.90 -0.88 7.65
N ALA A 173 -28.84 0.31 7.03
CA ALA A 173 -27.74 0.69 6.16
C ALA A 173 -26.81 1.69 6.86
N HIS A 174 -25.52 1.39 6.84
CA HIS A 174 -24.48 2.17 7.49
C HIS A 174 -23.42 2.65 6.50
N SER A 175 -23.09 3.94 6.53
CA SER A 175 -21.99 4.51 5.74
C SER A 175 -20.83 4.93 6.63
N ASP A 176 -19.63 4.43 6.31
CA ASP A 176 -18.39 4.76 7.04
C ASP A 176 -17.89 6.18 6.73
N SER A 177 -18.48 6.85 5.72
CA SER A 177 -18.05 8.20 5.31
C SER A 177 -18.51 9.33 6.25
N LYS A 178 -19.09 9.00 7.42
CA LYS A 178 -19.40 9.83 8.61
C LYS A 178 -20.49 9.12 9.42
N ASN A 179 -20.15 8.17 10.31
CA ASN A 179 -20.99 7.71 11.44
C ASN A 179 -22.53 7.63 11.22
N THR A 180 -23.02 7.37 10.00
CA THR A 180 -24.42 7.63 9.62
C THR A 180 -25.11 6.30 9.41
N CYS A 181 -26.07 5.99 10.28
CA CYS A 181 -26.97 4.85 10.12
C CYS A 181 -28.32 5.34 9.61
N THR A 182 -28.79 4.79 8.49
CA THR A 182 -30.15 5.02 8.00
C THR A 182 -30.91 3.70 8.09
N ARG A 183 -32.07 3.71 8.78
CA ARG A 183 -32.93 2.54 8.88
C ARG A 183 -34.00 2.59 7.80
N PHE A 184 -34.18 1.50 7.06
CA PHE A 184 -35.28 1.40 6.10
C PHE A 184 -36.59 1.06 6.83
N GLN A 185 -37.62 1.90 6.62
CA GLN A 185 -38.98 1.76 7.15
C GLN A 185 -39.93 1.11 6.14
#